data_AF-A0A822FLN5-F1
#
_entry.id   AF-A0A822FLN5-F1
#
_cell.length_a   1.000
_cell.length_b   1.000
_cell.length_c   1.000
_cell.angle_alpha   90.00
_cell.angle_beta   90.00
_cell.angle_gamma   90.00
#
_symmetry.space_group_name_H-M   'P 1'
#
loop_
_entity.id
_entity.type
_entity.pdbx_description
1 polymer ?
#
loop_
_entity_poly.entity_id
_entity_poly.type
_entity_poly.pdbx_seq_one_letter_code
_entity_poly.pdbx_strand_id
1 'polypeptide(L)'
;NIIATRVYLIVLLISLISIGIFIWVNSYITTVTLKYLTKEQLKNLPVGTKCPCSRISISYGEFTSLEPTYHQICSSDFISDRWINAIYTGSNATYFNIRDFRSFSSAQFQALATYCHLSKSYVQQSIDTFNQSTFISLSVLSEYNF
;
A
#
# COMPACT_ATOMS: atom_id res chain seq x y z
N ASN A 1 79.62 11.94 -0.16
CA ASN A 1 78.56 11.80 0.86
C ASN A 1 77.85 10.46 0.79
N ILE A 2 78.54 9.38 1.18
CA ILE A 2 78.01 7.99 1.19
C ILE A 2 76.87 7.84 2.23
N ILE A 3 76.94 8.59 3.32
CA ILE A 3 75.95 8.58 4.40
C ILE A 3 74.60 9.12 3.90
N ALA A 4 74.61 10.21 3.12
CA ALA A 4 73.39 10.79 2.55
C ALA A 4 72.67 9.83 1.58
N THR A 5 73.43 9.09 0.76
CA THR A 5 72.88 8.09 -0.16
C THR A 5 72.24 6.91 0.59
N ARG A 6 72.86 6.47 1.69
CA ARG A 6 72.30 5.40 2.54
C ARG A 6 71.03 5.85 3.27
N VAL A 7 70.99 7.08 3.79
CA VAL A 7 69.80 7.65 4.42
C VAL A 7 68.65 7.77 3.41
N TYR A 8 68.93 8.24 2.20
CA TYR A 8 67.94 8.33 1.13
C TYR A 8 67.31 6.97 0.79
N LEU A 9 68.12 5.92 0.66
CA LEU A 9 67.63 4.57 0.38
C LEU A 9 66.75 4.01 1.49
N ILE A 10 67.09 4.27 2.76
CA ILE A 10 66.28 3.83 3.91
C ILE A 10 64.92 4.54 3.89
N VAL A 11 64.89 5.85 3.67
CA VAL A 11 63.65 6.63 3.60
C VAL A 11 62.77 6.18 2.42
N LEU A 12 63.38 5.89 1.26
CA LEU A 12 62.68 5.36 0.09
C LEU A 12 62.04 3.98 0.38
N LEU A 13 62.75 3.11 1.11
CA LEU A 13 62.22 1.80 1.49
C LEU A 13 61.02 1.95 2.43
N ILE A 14 61.12 2.82 3.43
CA ILE A 14 60.03 3.08 4.38
C ILE A 14 58.80 3.65 3.68
N SER A 15 58.98 4.56 2.72
CA SER A 15 57.85 5.14 1.98
C SER A 15 57.16 4.13 1.05
N LEU A 16 57.92 3.24 0.40
CA LEU A 16 57.35 2.17 -0.41
C LEU A 16 56.54 1.18 0.44
N ILE A 17 57.05 0.84 1.64
CA ILE A 17 56.36 -0.04 2.58
C ILE A 17 55.05 0.59 3.07
N SER A 18 55.06 1.87 3.45
CA SER A 18 53.85 2.55 3.93
C SER A 18 52.77 2.67 2.85
N ILE A 19 53.16 2.95 1.60
CA ILE A 19 52.24 2.95 0.45
C ILE A 19 51.65 1.55 0.22
N GLY A 20 52.47 0.50 0.29
CA GLY A 20 51.99 -0.89 0.15
C GLY A 20 50.96 -1.26 1.20
N ILE A 21 51.20 -0.90 2.47
CA ILE A 21 50.25 -1.11 3.56
C ILE A 21 48.95 -0.33 3.30
N PHE A 22 49.05 0.93 2.88
CA PHE A 22 47.88 1.75 2.59
C PHE A 22 47.02 1.16 1.47
N ILE A 23 47.63 0.71 0.37
CA ILE A 23 46.90 0.05 -0.73
C ILE A 23 46.24 -1.23 -0.24
N TRP A 24 46.93 -2.05 0.55
CA TRP A 24 46.39 -3.30 1.07
C TRP A 24 45.19 -3.08 2.00
N VAL A 25 45.26 -2.11 2.91
CA VAL A 25 44.15 -1.75 3.80
C VAL A 25 42.92 -1.27 3.03
N ASN A 26 43.11 -0.50 1.96
CA ASN A 26 42.02 0.05 1.17
C ASN A 26 41.47 -0.91 0.10
N SER A 27 42.10 -2.06 -0.14
CA SER A 27 41.72 -3.02 -1.20
C SER A 27 40.41 -3.78 -0.93
N TYR A 28 39.77 -3.57 0.23
CA TYR A 28 38.66 -4.43 0.69
C TYR A 28 37.30 -3.74 0.86
N ILE A 29 37.13 -2.51 0.40
CA ILE A 29 35.79 -1.87 0.43
C ILE A 29 34.98 -2.30 -0.79
N THR A 30 34.43 -3.51 -0.75
CA THR A 30 33.42 -3.96 -1.71
C THR A 30 32.05 -3.46 -1.27
N THR A 31 31.47 -2.53 -2.02
CA THR A 31 30.06 -2.11 -1.84
C THR A 31 29.14 -3.13 -2.52
N VAL A 32 28.56 -4.04 -1.72
CA VAL A 32 27.55 -4.97 -2.23
C VAL A 32 26.21 -4.26 -2.33
N THR A 33 25.72 -4.03 -3.55
CA THR A 33 24.38 -3.51 -3.80
C THR A 33 23.36 -4.66 -3.73
N LEU A 34 22.72 -4.83 -2.57
CA LEU A 34 21.62 -5.78 -2.40
C LEU A 34 20.36 -5.22 -3.07
N LYS A 35 20.12 -5.61 -4.32
CA LYS A 35 19.02 -5.09 -5.15
C LYS A 35 17.63 -5.61 -4.72
N TYR A 36 17.58 -6.79 -4.11
CA TYR A 36 16.34 -7.42 -3.65
C TYR A 36 16.59 -8.08 -2.29
N LEU A 37 16.12 -7.43 -1.23
CA LEU A 37 16.21 -7.95 0.13
C LEU A 37 14.93 -8.71 0.46
N THR A 38 15.06 -9.94 0.95
CA THR A 38 13.90 -10.66 1.49
C THR A 38 13.46 -10.05 2.83
N LYS A 39 12.20 -10.28 3.23
CA LYS A 39 11.66 -9.77 4.51
C LYS A 39 12.52 -10.15 5.71
N GLU A 40 13.06 -11.38 5.72
CA GLU A 40 13.92 -11.87 6.80
C GLU A 40 15.28 -11.16 6.84
N GLN A 41 15.87 -10.90 5.67
CA GLN A 41 17.12 -10.17 5.57
C GLN A 41 16.96 -8.69 5.98
N LEU A 42 15.79 -8.08 5.71
CA LEU A 42 15.46 -6.74 6.19
C LEU A 42 15.38 -6.68 7.72
N LYS A 43 14.77 -7.69 8.35
CA LYS A 43 14.66 -7.79 9.82
C LYS A 43 16.01 -7.92 10.50
N ASN A 44 16.98 -8.55 9.83
CA ASN A 44 18.32 -8.77 10.35
C ASN A 44 19.27 -7.59 10.10
N LEU A 45 18.80 -6.47 9.54
CA LEU A 45 19.61 -5.28 9.38
C LEU A 45 19.90 -4.60 10.74
N PRO A 46 21.09 -3.99 10.90
CA PRO A 46 21.41 -3.21 12.07
C PRO A 46 20.39 -2.09 12.32
N VAL A 47 20.04 -1.88 13.59
CA VAL A 47 19.16 -0.81 14.04
C VAL A 47 19.75 0.55 13.60
N GLY A 48 18.96 1.35 12.88
CA GLY A 48 19.39 2.65 12.33
C GLY A 48 19.84 2.61 10.86
N THR A 49 19.88 1.44 10.23
CA THR A 49 20.15 1.34 8.78
C THR A 49 18.99 1.95 7.99
N LYS A 50 19.26 3.04 7.26
CA LYS A 50 18.28 3.64 6.34
C LYS A 50 18.38 2.96 4.97
N CYS A 51 17.38 2.19 4.60
CA CYS A 51 17.26 1.62 3.26
C CYS A 51 16.46 2.59 2.37
N PRO A 52 17.08 3.32 1.43
CA PRO A 52 16.34 4.16 0.50
C PRO A 52 15.48 3.28 -0.41
N CYS A 53 14.26 3.74 -0.69
CA CYS A 53 13.39 3.05 -1.64
C CYS A 53 13.92 3.20 -3.06
N SER A 54 13.88 2.12 -3.85
CA SER A 54 14.19 2.19 -5.30
C SER A 54 13.14 3.02 -6.06
N ARG A 55 11.89 2.99 -5.59
CA ARG A 55 10.78 3.82 -6.04
C ARG A 55 10.19 4.55 -4.83
N ILE A 56 10.25 5.87 -4.82
CA ILE A 56 9.78 6.70 -3.69
C ILE A 56 8.26 6.80 -3.60
N SER A 57 7.55 6.42 -4.66
CA SER A 57 6.11 6.52 -4.77
C SER A 57 5.51 5.26 -5.38
N ILE A 58 4.43 4.75 -4.79
CA ILE A 58 3.71 3.58 -5.29
C ILE A 58 2.21 3.82 -5.11
N SER A 59 1.40 3.45 -6.10
CA SER A 59 -0.06 3.54 -6.00
C SER A 59 -0.56 2.51 -4.98
N TYR A 60 -1.53 2.89 -4.14
CA TYR A 60 -2.11 1.95 -3.17
C TYR A 60 -2.68 0.69 -3.84
N GLY A 61 -3.22 0.82 -5.06
CA GLY A 61 -3.73 -0.32 -5.83
C GLY A 61 -2.67 -1.35 -6.24
N GLU A 62 -1.37 -1.03 -6.19
CA GLU A 62 -0.31 -1.99 -6.50
C GLU A 62 -0.02 -2.98 -5.34
N PHE A 63 -0.37 -2.63 -4.10
CA PHE A 63 0.00 -3.42 -2.92
C PHE A 63 -1.12 -3.64 -1.89
N THR A 64 -2.29 -3.01 -2.08
CA THR A 64 -3.47 -3.21 -1.25
C THR A 64 -4.61 -3.83 -2.06
N SER A 65 -5.47 -4.60 -1.39
CA SER A 65 -6.71 -5.14 -1.96
C SER A 65 -7.85 -4.86 -0.99
N LEU A 66 -8.91 -4.23 -1.48
CA LEU A 66 -10.11 -3.90 -0.70
C LEU A 66 -11.32 -4.61 -1.31
N GLU A 67 -11.92 -5.52 -0.56
CA GLU A 67 -13.14 -6.23 -0.97
C GLU A 67 -14.31 -5.85 -0.05
N PRO A 68 -15.22 -4.96 -0.50
CA PRO A 68 -16.33 -4.50 0.32
C PRO A 68 -17.39 -5.60 0.47
N THR A 69 -17.86 -5.81 1.70
CA THR A 69 -19.02 -6.66 1.97
C THR A 69 -20.25 -5.79 2.21
N TYR A 70 -21.26 -5.95 1.37
CA TYR A 70 -22.53 -5.22 1.50
C TYR A 70 -23.54 -5.99 2.33
N HIS A 71 -24.49 -5.28 2.93
CA HIS A 71 -25.58 -5.89 3.66
C HIS A 71 -26.39 -6.83 2.75
N GLN A 72 -26.77 -8.01 3.25
CA GLN A 72 -27.44 -9.07 2.47
C GLN A 72 -28.74 -8.59 1.80
N ILE A 73 -29.42 -7.60 2.39
CA ILE A 73 -30.64 -7.00 1.83
C ILE A 73 -30.41 -6.40 0.43
N CYS A 74 -29.20 -5.89 0.16
CA CYS A 74 -28.82 -5.29 -1.12
C CYS A 74 -28.52 -6.33 -2.21
N SER A 75 -28.69 -7.61 -1.91
CA SER A 75 -28.65 -8.74 -2.84
C SER A 75 -29.89 -9.63 -2.70
N SER A 76 -30.90 -9.17 -1.94
CA SER A 76 -32.14 -9.89 -1.70
C SER A 76 -33.22 -9.51 -2.71
N ASP A 77 -34.31 -10.28 -2.72
CA ASP A 77 -35.45 -9.99 -3.59
C ASP A 77 -36.17 -8.68 -3.24
N PHE A 78 -35.97 -8.14 -2.03
CA PHE A 78 -36.63 -6.93 -1.54
C PHE A 78 -36.27 -5.66 -2.31
N ILE A 79 -35.14 -5.66 -3.03
CA ILE A 79 -34.74 -4.55 -3.90
C ILE A 79 -35.03 -4.81 -5.38
N SER A 80 -35.66 -5.94 -5.71
CA SER A 80 -35.98 -6.28 -7.09
C SER A 80 -37.22 -5.53 -7.57
N ASP A 81 -37.24 -5.18 -8.87
CA ASP A 81 -38.42 -4.60 -9.51
C ASP A 81 -39.63 -5.52 -9.39
N ARG A 82 -39.41 -6.85 -9.42
CA ARG A 82 -40.47 -7.84 -9.24
C ARG A 82 -41.18 -7.67 -7.91
N TRP A 83 -40.43 -7.63 -6.81
CA TRP A 83 -40.98 -7.47 -5.47
C TRP A 83 -41.69 -6.13 -5.30
N ILE A 84 -41.04 -5.05 -5.74
CA ILE A 84 -41.58 -3.69 -5.65
C ILE A 84 -42.90 -3.58 -6.44
N ASN A 85 -42.94 -4.11 -7.65
CA ASN A 85 -44.14 -4.13 -8.48
C ASN A 85 -45.24 -5.02 -7.92
N ALA A 86 -44.90 -6.17 -7.33
CA ALA A 86 -45.87 -7.05 -6.69
C ALA A 86 -46.57 -6.36 -5.52
N ILE A 87 -45.83 -5.61 -4.70
CA ILE A 87 -46.41 -4.80 -3.62
C ILE A 87 -47.23 -3.65 -4.19
N TYR A 88 -46.72 -2.93 -5.19
CA TYR A 88 -47.41 -1.79 -5.77
C TYR A 88 -48.76 -2.19 -6.39
N THR A 89 -48.77 -3.23 -7.22
CA THR A 89 -49.97 -3.70 -7.93
C THR A 89 -50.91 -4.52 -7.03
N GLY A 90 -50.37 -5.33 -6.13
CA GLY A 90 -51.15 -6.16 -5.22
C GLY A 90 -51.72 -5.41 -4.01
N SER A 91 -51.24 -4.20 -3.73
CA SER A 91 -51.65 -3.47 -2.52
C SER A 91 -53.00 -2.80 -2.62
N ASN A 92 -53.60 -2.54 -3.80
CA ASN A 92 -54.80 -1.68 -3.94
C ASN A 92 -54.73 -0.49 -2.96
N ALA A 93 -53.62 0.24 -2.96
CA ALA A 93 -53.25 1.21 -1.91
C ALA A 93 -54.32 2.26 -1.61
N THR A 94 -55.23 2.55 -2.56
CA THR A 94 -56.38 3.45 -2.39
C THR A 94 -57.50 2.88 -1.51
N TYR A 95 -57.57 1.56 -1.33
CA TYR A 95 -58.56 0.89 -0.48
C TYR A 95 -58.13 0.83 0.99
N PHE A 96 -56.81 0.78 1.26
CA PHE A 96 -56.28 0.65 2.61
C PHE A 96 -55.96 2.00 3.24
N ASN A 97 -55.91 2.03 4.58
CA ASN A 97 -55.51 3.24 5.30
C ASN A 97 -54.09 3.67 4.89
N ILE A 98 -53.81 4.96 4.86
CA ILE A 98 -52.46 5.48 4.53
C ILE A 98 -51.37 4.97 5.48
N ARG A 99 -51.73 4.59 6.72
CA ARG A 99 -50.82 4.00 7.71
C ARG A 99 -50.63 2.49 7.54
N ASP A 100 -51.39 1.86 6.64
CA ASP A 100 -51.21 0.45 6.32
C ASP A 100 -49.89 0.28 5.55
N PHE A 101 -49.08 -0.70 5.96
CA PHE A 101 -47.80 -1.01 5.32
C PHE A 101 -47.94 -1.16 3.80
N ARG A 102 -49.03 -1.77 3.32
CA ARG A 102 -49.27 -2.00 1.90
C ARG A 102 -49.41 -0.70 1.11
N SER A 103 -49.85 0.39 1.76
CA SER A 103 -50.09 1.68 1.12
C SER A 103 -48.80 2.46 0.82
N PHE A 104 -47.71 2.19 1.55
CA PHE A 104 -46.45 2.96 1.41
C PHE A 104 -45.18 2.11 1.23
N SER A 105 -45.25 0.80 1.41
CA SER A 105 -44.08 -0.09 1.40
C SER A 105 -43.36 -0.17 0.06
N SER A 106 -44.06 -0.07 -1.07
CA SER A 106 -43.42 -0.07 -2.40
C SER A 106 -42.41 1.08 -2.53
N ALA A 107 -42.78 2.28 -2.07
CA ALA A 107 -41.90 3.44 -2.05
C ALA A 107 -40.69 3.24 -1.12
N GLN A 108 -40.88 2.56 0.02
CA GLN A 108 -39.78 2.25 0.94
C GLN A 108 -38.80 1.24 0.35
N PHE A 109 -39.29 0.18 -0.28
CA PHE A 109 -38.43 -0.80 -0.96
C PHE A 109 -37.72 -0.20 -2.17
N GLN A 110 -38.36 0.73 -2.88
CA GLN A 110 -37.68 1.47 -3.95
C GLN A 110 -36.59 2.39 -3.41
N ALA A 111 -36.84 3.11 -2.31
CA ALA A 111 -35.81 3.89 -1.63
C ALA A 111 -34.63 3.02 -1.16
N LEU A 112 -34.92 1.84 -0.62
CA LEU A 112 -33.91 0.85 -0.24
C LEU A 112 -33.09 0.38 -1.45
N ALA A 113 -33.73 0.07 -2.58
CA ALA A 113 -33.04 -0.32 -3.81
C ALA A 113 -32.08 0.78 -4.30
N THR A 114 -32.56 2.03 -4.32
CA THR A 114 -31.73 3.19 -4.64
C THR A 114 -30.57 3.36 -3.66
N TYR A 115 -30.82 3.21 -2.35
CA TYR A 115 -29.77 3.31 -1.33
C TYR A 115 -28.69 2.25 -1.52
N CYS A 116 -29.09 1.00 -1.76
CA CYS A 116 -28.16 -0.10 -2.03
C CYS A 116 -27.32 0.16 -3.29
N HIS A 117 -27.93 0.68 -4.35
CA HIS A 117 -27.21 1.03 -5.58
C HIS A 117 -26.21 2.17 -5.36
N LEU A 118 -26.65 3.26 -4.71
CA LEU A 118 -25.81 4.41 -4.39
C LEU A 118 -24.65 4.03 -3.46
N SER A 119 -24.92 3.22 -2.43
CA SER A 119 -23.90 2.73 -1.51
C SER A 119 -22.83 1.91 -2.24
N LYS A 120 -23.23 0.97 -3.11
CA LYS A 120 -22.30 0.19 -3.93
C LYS A 120 -21.43 1.09 -4.82
N SER A 121 -22.07 2.02 -5.53
CA SER A 121 -21.38 2.97 -6.43
C SER A 121 -20.39 3.87 -5.69
N TYR A 122 -20.81 4.46 -4.56
CA TYR A 122 -19.97 5.36 -3.77
C TYR A 122 -18.77 4.63 -3.16
N VAL A 123 -18.97 3.42 -2.65
CA VAL A 123 -17.87 2.59 -2.12
C VAL A 123 -16.90 2.24 -3.24
N GLN A 124 -17.39 1.82 -4.41
CA GLN A 124 -16.52 1.50 -5.55
C GLN A 124 -15.72 2.73 -5.99
N GLN A 125 -16.36 3.89 -6.13
CA GLN A 125 -15.68 5.13 -6.48
C GLN A 125 -14.61 5.52 -5.44
N SER A 126 -14.89 5.31 -4.15
CA SER A 126 -13.94 5.55 -3.07
C SER A 126 -12.74 4.62 -3.15
N ILE A 127 -12.97 3.33 -3.45
CA ILE A 127 -11.91 2.33 -3.66
C ILE A 127 -11.06 2.70 -4.89
N ASP A 128 -11.68 3.09 -6.00
CA ASP A 128 -10.97 3.48 -7.22
C ASP A 128 -10.09 4.72 -6.97
N THR A 129 -10.63 5.70 -6.26
CA THR A 129 -9.90 6.92 -5.86
C THR A 129 -8.74 6.58 -4.93
N PHE A 130 -8.97 5.72 -3.94
CA PHE A 130 -7.94 5.26 -3.02
C PHE A 130 -6.82 4.50 -3.76
N ASN A 131 -7.17 3.59 -4.66
CA ASN A 131 -6.20 2.83 -5.44
C ASN A 131 -5.34 3.74 -6.33
N GLN A 132 -5.90 4.80 -6.89
CA GLN A 132 -5.15 5.80 -7.66
C GLN A 132 -4.29 6.72 -6.78
N SER A 133 -4.63 6.86 -5.50
CA SER A 133 -3.81 7.64 -4.57
C SER A 133 -2.44 7.00 -4.37
N THR A 134 -1.45 7.84 -4.07
CA THR A 134 -0.04 7.45 -4.06
C THR A 134 0.50 7.44 -2.64
N PHE A 135 1.09 6.33 -2.24
CA PHE A 135 1.91 6.23 -1.04
C PHE A 135 3.34 6.72 -1.35
N ILE A 136 3.87 7.62 -0.53
CA ILE A 136 5.20 8.22 -0.71
C ILE A 136 6.07 7.89 0.51
N SER A 137 7.23 7.29 0.28
CA SER A 137 8.24 7.08 1.32
C SER A 137 9.65 7.13 0.75
N LEU A 138 10.53 7.84 1.45
CA LEU A 138 11.95 7.95 1.10
C LEU A 138 12.77 6.73 1.54
N SER A 139 12.27 5.98 2.53
CA SER A 139 12.93 4.80 3.06
C SER A 139 11.95 3.68 3.36
N VAL A 140 12.44 2.45 3.35
CA VAL A 140 11.66 1.28 3.76
C VAL A 140 11.13 1.51 5.18
N LEU A 141 9.81 1.35 5.37
CA LEU A 141 9.18 1.46 6.68
C LEU A 141 9.48 0.21 7.50
N SER A 142 9.76 0.41 8.79
CA SER A 142 9.83 -0.69 9.77
C SER A 142 8.42 -0.96 10.32
N GLU A 143 8.22 -2.16 10.87
CA GLU A 143 6.94 -2.55 11.49
C GLU A 143 6.51 -1.62 12.64
N TYR A 144 7.46 -0.92 13.28
CA TYR A 144 7.18 0.07 14.33
C TYR A 144 6.68 1.43 13.78
N ASN A 145 6.88 1.70 12.50
CA ASN A 145 6.52 2.98 11.86
C ASN A 145 5.25 2.88 11.00
N PHE A 146 4.55 1.75 11.08
CA PHE A 146 3.24 1.52 10.45
C PHE A 146 2.10 1.81 11.42
#